data_AF-A0A960EWT8-F1
#
_entry.id   AF-A0A960EWT8-F1
#
_cell.length_a   1.000
_cell.length_b   1.000
_cell.length_c   1.000
_cell.angle_alpha   90.00
_cell.angle_beta   90.00
_cell.angle_gamma   90.00
#
_symmetry.space_group_name_H-M   'P 1'
#
loop_
_entity.id
_entity.type
_entity.pdbx_description
1 polymer ?
#
loop_
_entity_poly.entity_id
_entity_poly.type
_entity_poly.pdbx_seq_one_letter_code
_entity_poly.pdbx_strand_id
1 'polypeptide(L)'
;MTSPSLGARVRGRVDELRTVADGSPVHDERTAAFLGVALGVSFTVCFVTGLMSHLAQHPTSWFAWPSRPAGLYRFTQGLHVATGLASIPLLLAKLWAVFPHLFRWPPFVSVAHVVERLMLVPLVFGSIFMLFTGTANIMHWYPWRFSFTRSHYWVAWATIGALVAHVAAKAHTTVHALGSGEGAEAATSQALSAPSRRAYLGWTAAASGLVTLVTVGQTVRPLRRAAVLAPRRPDVGPQGVPVNGVPSAEVRAHATSPDYRFRVYGDV
;
A
#
# COMPACT_ATOMS: atom_id res chain seq x y z
N MET A 1 -48.05 -16.25 12.87
CA MET A 1 -46.60 -15.95 13.05
C MET A 1 -46.15 -15.04 11.91
N THR A 2 -45.97 -13.75 12.18
CA THR A 2 -45.48 -12.79 11.19
C THR A 2 -43.97 -12.96 11.02
N SER A 3 -43.54 -13.21 9.79
CA SER A 3 -42.12 -13.31 9.47
C SER A 3 -41.41 -11.99 9.79
N PRO A 4 -40.22 -11.99 10.42
CA PRO A 4 -39.51 -10.76 10.73
C PRO A 4 -39.20 -10.00 9.44
N SER A 5 -39.32 -8.66 9.49
CA SER A 5 -39.02 -7.78 8.36
C SER A 5 -37.57 -7.95 7.89
N LEU A 6 -37.30 -7.65 6.62
CA LEU A 6 -35.95 -7.70 6.06
C LEU A 6 -34.95 -6.93 6.93
N GLY A 7 -35.34 -5.75 7.43
CA GLY A 7 -34.52 -4.93 8.32
C GLY A 7 -34.22 -5.58 9.66
N ALA A 8 -35.17 -6.30 10.26
CA ALA A 8 -34.95 -7.03 11.51
C ALA A 8 -34.01 -8.24 11.31
N ARG A 9 -34.12 -8.94 10.18
CA ARG A 9 -33.22 -10.06 9.82
C ARG A 9 -31.79 -9.58 9.55
N VAL A 10 -31.64 -8.49 8.80
CA VAL A 10 -30.33 -7.88 8.53
C VAL A 10 -29.69 -7.43 9.84
N ARG A 11 -30.45 -6.78 10.73
CA ARG A 11 -29.96 -6.36 12.05
C ARG A 11 -29.48 -7.54 12.89
N GLY A 12 -30.29 -8.59 13.03
CA GLY A 12 -29.91 -9.76 13.83
C GLY A 12 -28.61 -10.40 13.34
N ARG A 13 -28.41 -10.48 12.02
CA ARG A 13 -27.18 -11.03 11.44
C ARG A 13 -25.96 -10.12 11.61
N VAL A 14 -26.16 -8.80 11.59
CA VAL A 14 -25.10 -7.82 11.89
C VAL A 14 -24.69 -7.90 13.35
N ASP A 15 -25.65 -8.00 14.27
CA ASP A 15 -25.39 -8.09 15.70
C ASP A 15 -24.64 -9.39 16.04
N GLU A 16 -24.99 -10.51 15.41
CA GLU A 16 -24.28 -11.80 15.56
C GLU A 16 -22.81 -11.72 15.09
N LEU A 17 -22.56 -11.12 13.92
CA LEU A 17 -21.18 -10.91 13.43
C LEU A 17 -20.39 -9.99 14.36
N ARG A 18 -21.06 -9.04 15.03
CA ARG A 18 -20.41 -8.13 16.00
C ARG A 18 -20.05 -8.84 17.29
N THR A 19 -20.92 -9.64 17.88
CA THR A 19 -20.59 -10.35 19.13
C THR A 19 -19.40 -11.27 18.96
N VAL A 20 -19.28 -11.95 17.81
CA VAL A 20 -18.12 -12.77 17.47
C VAL A 20 -16.86 -11.91 17.30
N ALA A 21 -16.98 -10.73 16.68
CA ALA A 21 -15.86 -9.83 16.46
C ALA A 21 -15.37 -9.14 17.74
N ASP A 22 -16.27 -8.68 18.60
CA ASP A 22 -15.96 -7.95 19.84
C ASP A 22 -15.22 -8.84 20.85
N GLY A 23 -15.41 -10.17 20.79
CA GLY A 23 -14.65 -11.15 21.56
C GLY A 23 -13.28 -11.52 20.97
N SER A 24 -12.90 -11.01 19.79
CA SER A 24 -11.69 -11.41 19.08
C SER A 24 -10.56 -10.38 19.20
N PRO A 25 -9.34 -10.79 19.63
CA PRO A 25 -8.16 -9.93 19.63
C PRO A 25 -7.72 -9.44 18.23
N VAL A 26 -8.28 -9.99 17.15
CA VAL A 26 -7.99 -9.58 15.77
C VAL A 26 -8.72 -8.28 15.40
N HIS A 27 -9.90 -8.05 15.98
CA HIS A 27 -10.75 -6.91 15.64
C HIS A 27 -10.59 -5.73 16.60
N ASP A 28 -9.70 -5.83 17.59
CA ASP A 28 -9.49 -4.75 18.55
C ASP A 28 -8.73 -3.53 17.98
N GLU A 29 -8.82 -2.43 18.74
CA GLU A 29 -8.20 -1.16 18.39
C GLU A 29 -6.67 -1.25 18.31
N ARG A 30 -6.05 -2.13 19.09
CA ARG A 30 -4.59 -2.28 19.14
C ARG A 30 -4.04 -2.95 17.88
N THR A 31 -4.68 -4.00 17.41
CA THR A 31 -4.39 -4.66 16.13
C THR A 31 -4.59 -3.68 14.98
N ALA A 32 -5.70 -2.93 15.01
CA ALA A 32 -5.98 -1.89 14.05
C ALA A 32 -4.89 -0.79 14.07
N ALA A 33 -4.41 -0.38 15.25
CA ALA A 33 -3.35 0.62 15.40
C ALA A 33 -2.01 0.15 14.83
N PHE A 34 -1.56 -1.07 15.16
CA PHE A 34 -0.32 -1.63 14.62
C PHE A 34 -0.32 -1.69 13.08
N LEU A 35 -1.39 -2.21 12.50
CA LEU A 35 -1.55 -2.26 11.04
C LEU A 35 -1.63 -0.86 10.42
N GLY A 36 -2.31 0.07 11.11
CA GLY A 36 -2.40 1.47 10.69
C GLY A 36 -1.03 2.16 10.62
N VAL A 37 -0.18 1.97 11.63
CA VAL A 37 1.20 2.50 11.65
C VAL A 37 2.03 1.90 10.52
N ALA A 38 1.99 0.56 10.36
CA ALA A 38 2.73 -0.12 9.30
C ALA A 38 2.33 0.37 7.90
N LEU A 39 1.02 0.53 7.65
CA LEU A 39 0.51 1.10 6.41
C LEU A 39 0.90 2.58 6.25
N GLY A 40 0.82 3.38 7.31
CA GLY A 40 1.21 4.79 7.25
C GLY A 40 2.67 4.98 6.83
N VAL A 41 3.57 4.19 7.42
CA VAL A 41 4.99 4.17 7.03
C VAL A 41 5.15 3.72 5.58
N SER A 42 4.48 2.63 5.19
CA SER A 42 4.60 2.07 3.84
C SER A 42 4.12 3.04 2.76
N PHE A 43 2.95 3.65 2.94
CA PHE A 43 2.42 4.65 2.03
C PHE A 43 3.29 5.91 1.98
N THR A 44 3.87 6.33 3.10
CA THR A 44 4.82 7.46 3.12
C THR A 44 6.08 7.15 2.30
N VAL A 45 6.65 5.95 2.45
CA VAL A 45 7.82 5.52 1.65
C VAL A 45 7.46 5.50 0.16
N CYS A 46 6.32 4.90 -0.22
CA CYS A 46 5.85 4.90 -1.61
C CYS A 46 5.63 6.33 -2.12
N PHE A 47 5.01 7.21 -1.33
CA PHE A 47 4.78 8.60 -1.74
C PHE A 47 6.08 9.35 -2.01
N VAL A 48 7.03 9.31 -1.08
CA VAL A 48 8.32 10.00 -1.22
C VAL A 48 9.11 9.46 -2.42
N THR A 49 9.23 8.14 -2.55
CA THR A 49 9.94 7.52 -3.68
C THR A 49 9.25 7.76 -5.02
N GLY A 50 7.91 7.84 -5.04
CA GLY A 50 7.13 8.20 -6.21
C GLY A 50 7.29 9.67 -6.61
N LEU A 51 7.28 10.58 -5.63
CA LEU A 51 7.52 12.01 -5.86
C LEU A 51 8.93 12.27 -6.40
N MET A 52 9.93 11.59 -5.83
CA MET A 52 11.30 11.56 -6.34
C MET A 52 11.36 11.10 -7.81
N SER A 53 10.63 10.04 -8.15
CA SER A 53 10.51 9.54 -9.53
C SER A 53 9.90 10.58 -10.46
N HIS A 54 8.84 11.25 -10.01
CA HIS A 54 8.16 12.29 -10.76
C HIS A 54 9.08 13.48 -11.03
N LEU A 55 9.79 13.98 -10.01
CA LEU A 55 10.72 15.10 -10.15
C LEU A 55 11.92 14.76 -11.06
N ALA A 56 12.37 13.50 -11.06
CA ALA A 56 13.40 13.04 -11.98
C ALA A 56 12.93 13.01 -13.44
N GLN A 57 11.67 12.68 -13.69
CA GLN A 57 11.08 12.60 -15.03
C GLN A 57 10.55 13.95 -15.54
N HIS A 58 10.21 14.86 -14.63
CA HIS A 58 9.73 16.20 -14.90
C HIS A 58 10.58 17.22 -14.13
N PRO A 59 11.81 17.51 -14.62
CA PRO A 59 12.73 18.39 -13.92
C PRO A 59 12.13 19.78 -13.70
N THR A 60 12.37 20.32 -12.52
CA THR A 60 12.00 21.68 -12.15
C THR A 60 13.27 22.52 -11.97
N SER A 61 13.15 23.85 -11.97
CA SER A 61 14.31 24.72 -11.81
C SER A 61 15.05 24.56 -10.48
N TRP A 62 14.37 24.05 -9.45
CA TRP A 62 14.91 23.91 -8.09
C TRP A 62 15.33 22.48 -7.73
N PHE A 63 15.04 21.49 -8.58
CA PHE A 63 15.39 20.09 -8.33
C PHE A 63 16.18 19.51 -9.50
N ALA A 64 17.42 19.12 -9.20
CA ALA A 64 18.25 18.33 -10.09
C ALA A 64 18.43 16.92 -9.49
N TRP A 65 18.10 15.88 -10.28
CA TRP A 65 18.36 14.51 -9.88
C TRP A 65 19.88 14.26 -9.82
N PRO A 66 20.42 13.74 -8.70
CA PRO A 66 21.85 13.54 -8.59
C PRO A 66 22.32 12.38 -9.48
N SER A 67 23.46 12.58 -10.16
CA SER A 67 24.09 11.55 -11.00
C SER A 67 24.72 10.42 -10.19
N ARG A 68 25.01 10.66 -8.90
CA ARG A 68 25.63 9.69 -7.98
C ARG A 68 24.82 9.52 -6.69
N PRO A 69 24.78 8.29 -6.14
CA PRO A 69 25.35 7.06 -6.71
C PRO A 69 24.57 6.56 -7.94
N ALA A 70 25.25 5.91 -8.89
CA ALA A 70 24.67 5.47 -10.16
C ALA A 70 23.50 4.45 -10.03
N GLY A 71 23.27 3.92 -8.82
CA GLY A 71 22.15 3.02 -8.49
C GLY A 71 20.98 3.68 -7.76
N LEU A 72 21.02 4.99 -7.47
CA LEU A 72 20.03 5.64 -6.61
C LEU A 72 18.61 5.52 -7.16
N TYR A 73 18.43 5.75 -8.46
CA TYR A 73 17.12 5.63 -9.10
C TYR A 73 16.59 4.20 -9.03
N ARG A 74 17.44 3.22 -9.36
CA ARG A 74 17.10 1.79 -9.21
C ARG A 74 16.66 1.46 -7.79
N PHE A 75 17.38 1.94 -6.78
CA PHE A 75 17.08 1.66 -5.38
C PHE A 75 15.76 2.28 -4.94
N THR A 76 15.54 3.57 -5.23
CA THR A 76 14.29 4.25 -4.86
C THR A 76 13.07 3.64 -5.54
N GLN A 77 13.17 3.28 -6.83
CA GLN A 77 12.07 2.61 -7.54
C GLN A 77 11.86 1.18 -7.05
N GLY A 78 12.94 0.49 -6.74
CA GLY A 78 12.90 -0.84 -6.14
C GLY A 78 12.21 -0.85 -4.77
N LEU A 79 12.53 0.13 -3.93
CA LEU A 79 11.88 0.36 -2.64
C LEU A 79 10.40 0.68 -2.82
N HIS A 80 10.06 1.58 -3.75
CA HIS A 80 8.68 1.94 -4.07
C HIS A 80 7.82 0.71 -4.40
N VAL A 81 8.30 -0.14 -5.31
CA VAL A 81 7.57 -1.35 -5.75
C VAL A 81 7.50 -2.38 -4.64
N ALA A 82 8.61 -2.67 -3.96
CA ALA A 82 8.64 -3.67 -2.88
C ALA A 82 7.70 -3.26 -1.72
N THR A 83 7.76 -2.00 -1.29
CA THR A 83 6.89 -1.48 -0.23
C THR A 83 5.41 -1.42 -0.67
N GLY A 84 5.13 -1.07 -1.93
CA GLY A 84 3.78 -1.11 -2.49
C GLY A 84 3.18 -2.51 -2.44
N LEU A 85 3.93 -3.53 -2.89
CA LEU A 85 3.45 -4.92 -2.84
C LEU A 85 3.33 -5.45 -1.40
N ALA A 86 4.29 -5.11 -0.52
CA ALA A 86 4.22 -5.46 0.90
C ALA A 86 3.02 -4.83 1.61
N SER A 87 2.49 -3.72 1.09
CA SER A 87 1.29 -3.07 1.61
C SER A 87 0.00 -3.84 1.30
N ILE A 88 0.00 -4.78 0.35
CA ILE A 88 -1.21 -5.53 -0.01
C ILE A 88 -1.68 -6.43 1.15
N PRO A 89 -0.85 -7.34 1.72
CA PRO A 89 -1.28 -8.12 2.87
C PRO A 89 -1.60 -7.24 4.09
N LEU A 90 -0.84 -6.16 4.31
CA LEU A 90 -1.11 -5.21 5.38
C LEU A 90 -2.48 -4.54 5.25
N LEU A 91 -2.86 -4.11 4.04
CA LEU A 91 -4.14 -3.45 3.79
C LEU A 91 -5.29 -4.44 3.95
N LEU A 92 -5.16 -5.65 3.38
CA LEU A 92 -6.17 -6.70 3.55
C LEU A 92 -6.37 -7.05 5.03
N ALA A 93 -5.27 -7.17 5.79
CA ALA A 93 -5.34 -7.40 7.22
C ALA A 93 -5.99 -6.23 7.97
N LYS A 94 -5.66 -4.99 7.61
CA LYS A 94 -6.27 -3.80 8.22
C LYS A 94 -7.77 -3.76 7.95
N LEU A 95 -8.19 -3.99 6.71
CA LEU A 95 -9.59 -4.01 6.31
C LEU A 95 -10.35 -5.12 7.03
N TRP A 96 -9.74 -6.30 7.20
CA TRP A 96 -10.30 -7.38 8.02
C TRP A 96 -10.44 -6.97 9.49
N ALA A 97 -9.38 -6.45 10.10
CA ALA A 97 -9.42 -6.02 11.50
C ALA A 97 -10.56 -5.01 11.76
N VAL A 98 -10.75 -4.04 10.85
CA VAL A 98 -11.75 -2.98 11.03
C VAL A 98 -13.13 -3.28 10.42
N PHE A 99 -13.31 -4.36 9.67
CA PHE A 99 -14.59 -4.64 8.98
C PHE A 99 -15.81 -4.58 9.91
N PRO A 100 -15.77 -5.14 11.15
CA PRO A 100 -16.95 -5.14 12.02
C PRO A 100 -17.36 -3.72 12.44
N HIS A 101 -16.39 -2.80 12.48
CA HIS A 101 -16.60 -1.41 12.88
C HIS A 101 -17.37 -0.63 11.81
N LEU A 102 -17.34 -1.07 10.55
CA LEU A 102 -18.09 -0.46 9.46
C LEU A 102 -19.60 -0.61 9.65
N PHE A 103 -20.03 -1.68 10.32
CA PHE A 103 -21.43 -2.02 10.56
C PHE A 103 -21.95 -1.63 11.95
N ARG A 104 -21.23 -0.76 12.67
CA ARG A 104 -21.70 -0.24 13.96
C ARG A 104 -23.01 0.53 13.79
N TRP A 105 -23.95 0.24 14.69
CA TRP A 105 -25.25 0.92 14.79
C TRP A 105 -25.36 1.64 16.15
N PRO A 106 -25.90 2.87 16.21
CA PRO A 106 -26.33 3.71 15.09
C PRO A 106 -25.16 4.11 14.16
N PRO A 107 -25.41 4.30 12.85
CA PRO A 107 -24.35 4.46 11.85
C PRO A 107 -23.55 5.75 12.03
N PHE A 108 -24.19 6.75 12.63
CA PHE A 108 -23.61 8.03 13.03
C PHE A 108 -24.25 8.46 14.35
N VAL A 109 -23.44 9.04 15.23
CA VAL A 109 -23.87 9.57 16.54
C VAL A 109 -23.75 11.09 16.61
N SER A 110 -23.05 11.70 15.65
CA SER A 110 -22.83 13.14 15.54
C SER A 110 -22.40 13.53 14.12
N VAL A 111 -22.46 14.82 13.80
CA VAL A 111 -21.92 15.36 12.53
C VAL A 111 -20.41 15.13 12.43
N ALA A 112 -19.68 15.28 13.52
CA ALA A 112 -18.25 14.96 13.57
C ALA A 112 -17.98 13.50 13.18
N HIS A 113 -18.79 12.55 13.67
CA HIS A 113 -18.67 11.14 13.29
C HIS A 113 -18.96 10.93 11.79
N VAL A 114 -19.91 11.67 11.20
CA VAL A 114 -20.15 11.61 9.74
C VAL A 114 -18.93 12.09 8.97
N VAL A 115 -18.36 13.24 9.36
CA VAL A 115 -17.15 13.79 8.71
C VAL A 115 -15.99 12.80 8.81
N GLU A 116 -15.76 12.22 10.00
CA GLU A 116 -14.74 11.19 10.19
C GLU A 116 -14.94 10.00 9.23
N ARG A 117 -16.18 9.52 9.08
CA ARG A 117 -16.48 8.39 8.18
C ARG A 117 -16.31 8.78 6.70
N LEU A 118 -16.67 9.99 6.32
CA LEU A 118 -16.46 10.49 4.95
C LEU A 118 -14.97 10.60 4.61
N MET A 119 -14.13 10.99 5.56
CA MET A 119 -12.67 11.04 5.36
C MET A 119 -12.05 9.65 5.11
N LEU A 120 -12.72 8.57 5.50
CA LEU A 120 -12.26 7.21 5.18
C LEU A 120 -12.43 6.87 3.71
N VAL A 121 -13.32 7.53 2.97
CA VAL A 121 -13.56 7.26 1.55
C VAL A 121 -12.28 7.47 0.72
N PRO A 122 -11.66 8.68 0.69
CA PRO A 122 -10.43 8.87 -0.06
C PRO A 122 -9.27 8.01 0.48
N LEU A 123 -9.26 7.69 1.77
CA LEU A 123 -8.22 6.83 2.35
C LEU A 123 -8.34 5.38 1.86
N VAL A 124 -9.52 4.77 1.98
CA VAL A 124 -9.75 3.36 1.61
C VAL A 124 -9.72 3.18 0.10
N PHE A 125 -10.52 3.95 -0.65
CA PHE A 125 -10.58 3.82 -2.10
C PHE A 125 -9.28 4.30 -2.77
N GLY A 126 -8.65 5.34 -2.23
CA GLY A 126 -7.33 5.78 -2.67
C GLY A 126 -6.27 4.71 -2.45
N SER A 127 -6.23 4.09 -1.27
CA SER A 127 -5.30 2.98 -0.99
C SER A 127 -5.49 1.81 -1.94
N ILE A 128 -6.74 1.37 -2.16
CA ILE A 128 -7.05 0.29 -3.10
C ILE A 128 -6.65 0.68 -4.53
N PHE A 129 -6.98 1.90 -4.97
CA PHE A 129 -6.61 2.40 -6.29
C PHE A 129 -5.09 2.40 -6.48
N MET A 130 -4.33 2.91 -5.51
CA MET A 130 -2.87 2.97 -5.57
C MET A 130 -2.26 1.58 -5.68
N LEU A 131 -2.69 0.63 -4.85
CA LEU A 131 -2.16 -0.74 -4.92
C LEU A 131 -2.56 -1.44 -6.21
N PHE A 132 -3.82 -1.35 -6.62
CA PHE A 132 -4.30 -1.97 -7.85
C PHE A 132 -3.58 -1.42 -9.08
N THR A 133 -3.58 -0.09 -9.25
CA THR A 133 -2.97 0.54 -10.43
C THR A 133 -1.46 0.35 -10.46
N GLY A 134 -0.78 0.43 -9.30
CA GLY A 134 0.65 0.18 -9.19
C GLY A 134 1.03 -1.25 -9.57
N THR A 135 0.30 -2.24 -9.03
CA THR A 135 0.50 -3.65 -9.37
C THR A 135 0.17 -3.95 -10.83
N ALA A 136 -0.91 -3.40 -11.37
CA ALA A 136 -1.28 -3.57 -12.76
C ALA A 136 -0.24 -2.93 -13.73
N ASN A 137 0.31 -1.77 -13.36
CA ASN A 137 1.38 -1.10 -14.13
C ASN A 137 2.65 -1.93 -14.20
N ILE A 138 3.11 -2.53 -13.10
CA ILE A 138 4.30 -3.40 -13.13
C ILE A 138 4.04 -4.70 -13.91
N MET A 139 2.79 -5.15 -14.03
CA MET A 139 2.39 -6.29 -14.86
C MET A 139 2.13 -5.91 -16.34
N HIS A 140 2.28 -4.63 -16.71
CA HIS A 140 1.91 -4.10 -18.02
C HIS A 140 0.45 -4.36 -18.42
N TRP A 141 -0.44 -4.52 -17.44
CA TRP A 141 -1.86 -4.73 -17.66
C TRP A 141 -2.62 -3.42 -17.41
N TYR A 142 -3.17 -2.83 -18.48
CA TYR A 142 -3.91 -1.56 -18.42
C TYR A 142 -5.35 -1.77 -18.91
N PRO A 143 -6.25 -2.32 -18.07
CA PRO A 143 -7.67 -2.48 -18.41
C PRO A 143 -8.45 -1.15 -18.47
N TRP A 144 -7.75 -0.01 -18.48
CA TRP A 144 -8.30 1.34 -18.46
C TRP A 144 -7.71 2.20 -19.58
N ARG A 145 -8.36 3.33 -19.86
CA ARG A 145 -7.93 4.29 -20.90
C ARG A 145 -7.25 5.55 -20.36
N PHE A 146 -7.26 5.77 -19.05
CA PHE A 146 -6.62 6.93 -18.43
C PHE A 146 -5.09 6.75 -18.32
N SER A 147 -4.37 7.86 -18.21
CA SER A 147 -2.93 7.84 -17.96
C SER A 147 -2.66 7.31 -16.55
N PHE A 148 -1.92 6.20 -16.45
CA PHE A 148 -1.47 5.64 -15.18
C PHE A 148 -0.66 6.68 -14.39
N THR A 149 0.40 7.25 -14.97
CA THR A 149 1.32 8.15 -14.27
C THR A 149 0.60 9.38 -13.72
N ARG A 150 -0.26 10.02 -14.52
CA ARG A 150 -1.04 11.18 -14.07
C ARG A 150 -2.02 10.82 -12.97
N SER A 151 -2.78 9.74 -13.15
CA SER A 151 -3.86 9.37 -12.20
C SER A 151 -3.27 8.88 -10.88
N HIS A 152 -2.26 8.03 -10.95
CA HIS A 152 -1.55 7.51 -9.79
C HIS A 152 -0.88 8.63 -8.98
N TYR A 153 -0.30 9.65 -9.64
CA TYR A 153 0.27 10.82 -8.97
C TYR A 153 -0.77 11.63 -8.18
N TRP A 154 -1.89 12.00 -8.81
CA TRP A 154 -2.90 12.83 -8.14
C TRP A 154 -3.67 12.07 -7.06
N VAL A 155 -3.97 10.79 -7.29
CA VAL A 155 -4.59 9.95 -6.26
C VAL A 155 -3.63 9.71 -5.09
N ALA A 156 -2.31 9.66 -5.31
CA ALA A 156 -1.34 9.59 -4.23
C ALA A 156 -1.44 10.81 -3.30
N TRP A 157 -1.52 12.03 -3.85
CA TRP A 157 -1.72 13.25 -3.05
C TRP A 157 -3.03 13.23 -2.26
N ALA A 158 -4.14 12.83 -2.89
CA ALA A 158 -5.42 12.71 -2.20
C ALA A 158 -5.37 11.67 -1.06
N THR A 159 -4.73 10.52 -1.31
CA THR A 159 -4.60 9.43 -0.32
C THR A 159 -3.71 9.84 0.85
N ILE A 160 -2.58 10.49 0.59
CA ILE A 160 -1.68 10.98 1.65
C ILE A 160 -2.30 12.13 2.43
N GLY A 161 -2.99 13.06 1.78
CA GLY A 161 -3.75 14.11 2.47
C GLY A 161 -4.79 13.50 3.43
N ALA A 162 -5.55 12.49 2.96
CA ALA A 162 -6.50 11.76 3.78
C ALA A 162 -5.82 10.99 4.93
N LEU A 163 -4.66 10.37 4.69
CA LEU A 163 -3.88 9.67 5.70
C LEU A 163 -3.41 10.62 6.81
N VAL A 164 -2.84 11.78 6.44
CA VAL A 164 -2.40 12.79 7.42
C VAL A 164 -3.58 13.28 8.26
N ALA A 165 -4.69 13.61 7.62
CA ALA A 165 -5.88 14.06 8.33
C ALA A 165 -6.47 12.96 9.24
N HIS A 166 -6.45 11.71 8.79
CA HIS A 166 -6.87 10.55 9.58
C HIS A 166 -5.96 10.31 10.80
N VAL A 167 -4.64 10.38 10.63
CA VAL A 167 -3.68 10.25 11.72
C VAL A 167 -3.86 11.37 12.74
N ALA A 168 -4.01 12.62 12.29
CA ALA A 168 -4.27 13.75 13.19
C ALA A 168 -5.55 13.54 14.01
N ALA A 169 -6.64 13.07 13.38
CA ALA A 169 -7.90 12.80 14.06
C ALA A 169 -7.85 11.59 15.03
N LYS A 170 -6.94 10.62 14.81
CA LYS A 170 -6.84 9.38 15.60
C LYS A 170 -5.56 9.25 16.43
N ALA A 171 -4.79 10.32 16.55
CA ALA A 171 -3.50 10.31 17.26
C ALA A 171 -3.66 9.84 18.71
N HIS A 172 -4.63 10.40 19.45
CA HIS A 172 -4.85 10.05 20.85
C HIS A 172 -5.25 8.58 21.03
N THR A 173 -6.21 8.09 20.24
CA THR A 173 -6.64 6.67 20.28
C THR A 173 -5.50 5.72 19.94
N THR A 174 -4.67 6.08 18.95
CA THR A 174 -3.52 5.26 18.53
C THR A 174 -2.47 5.19 19.64
N VAL A 175 -2.11 6.32 20.24
CA VAL A 175 -1.15 6.38 21.36
C VAL A 175 -1.67 5.59 22.55
N HIS A 176 -2.94 5.76 22.93
CA HIS A 176 -3.54 5.03 24.04
C HIS A 176 -3.54 3.52 23.77
N ALA A 177 -4.03 3.06 22.61
CA ALA A 177 -4.09 1.64 22.28
C ALA A 177 -2.71 0.96 22.21
N LEU A 178 -1.66 1.70 21.86
CA LEU A 178 -0.28 1.19 21.85
C LEU A 178 0.38 1.22 23.25
N GLY A 179 0.03 2.20 24.08
CA GLY A 179 0.56 2.39 25.43
C GLY A 179 -0.10 1.56 26.52
N SER A 180 -1.35 1.11 26.34
CA SER A 180 -2.03 0.21 27.28
C SER A 180 -1.34 -1.16 27.29
N GLY A 181 -0.49 -1.38 28.28
CA GLY A 181 0.24 -2.63 28.53
C GLY A 181 -0.60 -3.74 29.16
N GLU A 182 -1.93 -3.68 29.08
CA GLU A 182 -2.80 -4.60 29.80
C GLU A 182 -3.19 -5.78 28.91
N GLY A 183 -2.82 -6.98 29.35
CA GLY A 183 -3.16 -8.22 28.66
C GLY A 183 -2.48 -9.48 29.22
N ALA A 184 -2.06 -9.47 30.48
CA ALA A 184 -1.53 -10.65 31.15
C ALA A 184 -2.61 -11.50 31.85
N GLU A 185 -3.81 -10.96 32.14
CA GLU A 185 -4.81 -11.68 32.96
C GLU A 185 -6.00 -12.29 32.19
N ALA A 186 -6.25 -11.94 30.93
CA ALA A 186 -7.36 -12.50 30.14
C ALA A 186 -6.99 -13.76 29.33
N ALA A 187 -5.76 -14.26 29.47
CA ALA A 187 -5.19 -15.32 28.63
C ALA A 187 -5.65 -16.75 28.99
N THR A 188 -6.31 -16.94 30.13
CA THR A 188 -6.53 -18.29 30.69
C THR A 188 -7.79 -18.99 30.20
N SER A 189 -8.72 -18.32 29.49
CA SER A 189 -10.03 -18.91 29.16
C SER A 189 -10.46 -18.92 27.69
N GLN A 190 -9.77 -18.21 26.77
CA GLN A 190 -10.20 -18.07 25.36
C GLN A 190 -9.37 -18.89 24.34
N ALA A 191 -8.47 -19.76 24.80
CA ALA A 191 -7.41 -20.35 23.99
C ALA A 191 -7.83 -21.40 22.92
N LEU A 192 -9.12 -21.69 22.71
CA LEU A 192 -9.54 -22.84 21.88
C LEU A 192 -10.36 -22.53 20.63
N SER A 193 -10.50 -21.27 20.18
CA SER A 193 -11.30 -21.02 18.96
C SER A 193 -10.93 -19.81 18.10
N ALA A 194 -10.24 -18.79 18.63
CA ALA A 194 -9.90 -17.58 17.88
C ALA A 194 -8.37 -17.40 17.71
N PRO A 195 -7.88 -16.94 16.54
CA PRO A 195 -6.48 -16.61 16.37
C PRO A 195 -6.06 -15.52 17.38
N SER A 196 -4.92 -15.73 18.06
CA SER A 196 -4.36 -14.68 18.91
C SER A 196 -3.90 -13.48 18.08
N ARG A 197 -3.96 -12.27 18.64
CA ARG A 197 -3.44 -11.04 18.03
C ARG A 197 -2.00 -11.22 17.52
N ARG A 198 -1.16 -11.88 18.33
CA ARG A 198 0.25 -12.17 17.99
C ARG A 198 0.36 -13.06 16.75
N ALA A 199 -0.44 -14.12 16.67
CA ALA A 199 -0.45 -15.00 15.51
C ALA A 199 -0.90 -14.25 14.25
N TYR A 200 -1.98 -13.46 14.35
CA TYR A 200 -2.51 -12.69 13.24
C TYR A 200 -1.52 -11.66 12.68
N LEU A 201 -0.92 -10.85 13.56
CA LEU A 201 0.11 -9.89 13.18
C LEU A 201 1.36 -10.59 12.65
N GLY A 202 1.75 -11.71 13.26
CA GLY A 202 2.87 -12.55 12.81
C GLY A 202 2.68 -13.08 11.39
N TRP A 203 1.49 -13.63 11.09
CA TRP A 203 1.15 -14.09 9.73
C TRP A 203 1.10 -12.95 8.72
N THR A 204 0.55 -11.79 9.11
CA THR A 204 0.52 -10.61 8.24
C THR A 204 1.93 -10.12 7.92
N ALA A 205 2.80 -10.06 8.93
CA ALA A 205 4.20 -9.68 8.77
C ALA A 205 4.95 -10.71 7.91
N ALA A 206 4.72 -12.01 8.13
CA ALA A 206 5.33 -13.07 7.33
C ALA A 206 4.89 -13.01 5.86
N ALA A 207 3.59 -12.79 5.58
CA ALA A 207 3.08 -12.63 4.22
C ALA A 207 3.70 -11.40 3.52
N SER A 208 3.74 -10.26 4.20
CA SER A 208 4.34 -9.02 3.67
C SER A 208 5.85 -9.17 3.45
N GLY A 209 6.54 -9.84 4.37
CA GLY A 209 7.96 -10.16 4.29
C GLY A 209 8.28 -11.13 3.15
N LEU A 210 7.46 -12.16 2.95
CA LEU A 210 7.59 -13.09 1.83
C LEU A 210 7.43 -12.37 0.50
N VAL A 211 6.38 -11.56 0.34
CA VAL A 211 6.16 -10.72 -0.85
C VAL A 211 7.37 -9.81 -1.13
N THR A 212 7.91 -9.20 -0.08
CA THR A 212 9.12 -8.37 -0.19
C THR A 212 10.32 -9.20 -0.65
N LEU A 213 10.55 -10.35 -0.02
CA LEU A 213 11.68 -11.23 -0.31
C LEU A 213 11.65 -11.76 -1.75
N VAL A 214 10.48 -12.14 -2.26
CA VAL A 214 10.34 -12.64 -3.64
C VAL A 214 10.39 -11.54 -4.70
N THR A 215 10.46 -10.28 -4.28
CA THR A 215 10.44 -9.09 -5.14
C THR A 215 11.76 -8.30 -5.10
N VAL A 216 12.44 -8.27 -3.94
CA VAL A 216 13.63 -7.42 -3.69
C VAL A 216 14.80 -7.69 -4.65
N GLY A 217 14.85 -8.91 -5.20
CA GLY A 217 15.89 -9.32 -6.14
C GLY A 217 15.92 -8.52 -7.45
N GLN A 218 14.84 -7.82 -7.82
CA GLN A 218 14.88 -6.87 -8.96
C GLN A 218 15.75 -5.64 -8.69
N THR A 219 15.93 -5.29 -7.42
CA THR A 219 16.63 -4.07 -6.97
C THR A 219 18.06 -4.38 -6.56
N VAL A 220 18.22 -5.46 -5.79
CA VAL A 220 19.48 -5.89 -5.18
C VAL A 220 20.03 -7.08 -5.96
N ARG A 221 20.98 -6.83 -6.86
CA ARG A 221 21.56 -7.83 -7.78
C ARG A 221 22.04 -9.13 -7.10
N PRO A 222 22.68 -9.09 -5.91
CA PRO A 222 23.02 -10.32 -5.18
C PRO A 222 21.81 -11.21 -4.87
N LEU A 223 20.62 -10.63 -4.68
CA LEU A 223 19.38 -11.32 -4.35
C LEU A 223 18.54 -11.69 -5.58
N ARG A 224 19.08 -11.59 -6.81
CA ARG A 224 18.34 -11.84 -8.05
C ARG A 224 17.63 -13.19 -8.11
N ARG A 225 18.17 -14.24 -7.47
CA ARG A 225 17.56 -15.58 -7.45
C ARG A 225 16.24 -15.61 -6.69
N ALA A 226 16.03 -14.67 -5.77
CA ALA A 226 14.78 -14.53 -5.05
C ALA A 226 13.71 -13.81 -5.87
N ALA A 227 14.05 -13.16 -7.00
CA ALA A 227 13.15 -12.37 -7.84
C ALA A 227 12.14 -13.21 -8.66
N VAL A 228 11.59 -14.27 -8.09
CA VAL A 228 10.71 -15.24 -8.77
C VAL A 228 9.44 -14.58 -9.29
N LEU A 229 8.85 -13.69 -8.49
CA LEU A 229 7.64 -12.95 -8.82
C LEU A 229 7.92 -11.48 -9.19
N ALA A 230 9.20 -11.14 -9.35
CA ALA A 230 9.55 -9.76 -9.63
C ALA A 230 9.20 -9.41 -11.09
N PRO A 231 8.60 -8.24 -11.35
CA PRO A 231 8.24 -7.81 -12.70
C PRO A 231 9.43 -7.70 -13.66
N ARG A 232 10.63 -7.45 -13.11
CA ARG A 232 11.87 -7.28 -13.87
C ARG A 232 12.94 -8.21 -13.35
N ARG A 233 13.59 -8.92 -14.27
CA ARG A 233 14.83 -9.64 -13.98
C ARG A 233 16.02 -8.71 -14.21
N PRO A 234 16.89 -8.50 -13.21
CA PRO A 234 17.96 -7.50 -13.27
C PRO A 234 19.09 -7.84 -14.24
N ASP A 235 19.12 -9.06 -14.78
CA ASP A 235 20.16 -9.65 -15.64
C ASP A 235 19.69 -9.93 -17.08
N VAL A 236 18.43 -9.64 -17.40
CA VAL A 236 17.86 -9.88 -18.73
C VAL A 236 17.73 -8.56 -19.50
N GLY A 237 18.43 -8.44 -20.63
CA GLY A 237 18.35 -7.32 -21.56
C GLY A 237 19.69 -6.99 -22.22
N PRO A 238 19.73 -6.07 -23.20
CA PRO A 238 20.96 -5.65 -23.85
C PRO A 238 22.00 -5.19 -22.82
N GLN A 239 23.24 -5.65 -22.95
CA GLN A 239 24.34 -5.34 -22.02
C GLN A 239 24.05 -5.71 -20.54
N GLY A 240 23.12 -6.64 -20.29
CA GLY A 240 22.72 -7.01 -18.92
C GLY A 240 21.92 -5.93 -18.20
N VAL A 241 21.27 -5.02 -18.94
CA VAL A 241 20.40 -3.97 -18.41
C VAL A 241 18.94 -4.28 -18.76
N PRO A 242 18.03 -4.36 -17.76
CA PRO A 242 16.63 -4.58 -18.02
C PRO A 242 16.02 -3.38 -18.75
N VAL A 243 15.43 -3.64 -19.92
CA VAL A 243 14.72 -2.64 -20.71
C VAL A 243 13.28 -3.10 -20.89
N ASN A 244 12.33 -2.20 -20.69
CA ASN A 244 10.94 -2.49 -21.04
C ASN A 244 10.82 -2.35 -22.57
N GLY A 245 10.38 -3.40 -23.26
CA GLY A 245 10.15 -3.35 -24.70
C GLY A 245 8.81 -2.67 -25.03
N VAL A 246 8.80 -1.88 -26.10
CA VAL A 246 7.56 -1.43 -26.77
C VAL A 246 7.61 -1.98 -28.20
N PRO A 247 6.73 -2.92 -28.58
CA PRO A 247 6.76 -3.53 -29.92
C PRO A 247 6.58 -2.53 -31.08
N SER A 248 6.08 -1.33 -30.81
CA SER A 248 5.63 -0.36 -31.81
C SER A 248 6.34 0.99 -31.78
N ALA A 249 7.45 1.13 -31.04
CA ALA A 249 8.19 2.37 -31.06
C ALA A 249 9.00 2.46 -32.36
N GLU A 250 8.57 3.29 -33.32
CA GLU A 250 9.30 3.67 -34.55
C GLU A 250 10.59 4.48 -34.24
N VAL A 251 11.29 4.12 -33.16
CA VAL A 251 12.52 4.78 -32.71
C VAL A 251 13.70 4.44 -33.63
N ARG A 252 13.59 3.35 -34.41
CA ARG A 252 14.68 2.86 -35.27
C ARG A 252 15.14 3.90 -36.30
N ALA A 253 14.23 4.58 -37.01
CA ALA A 253 14.61 5.47 -38.11
C ALA A 253 15.50 6.65 -37.65
N HIS A 254 15.18 7.26 -36.51
CA HIS A 254 16.00 8.33 -35.94
C HIS A 254 17.24 7.82 -35.21
N ALA A 255 17.13 6.68 -34.51
CA ALA A 255 18.26 6.11 -33.78
C ALA A 255 19.38 5.56 -34.68
N THR A 256 19.05 5.17 -35.93
CA THR A 256 20.04 4.72 -36.93
C THR A 256 20.38 5.78 -37.97
N SER A 257 19.89 7.02 -37.82
CA SER A 257 20.22 8.10 -38.75
C SER A 257 21.72 8.41 -38.69
N PRO A 258 22.42 8.58 -39.84
CA PRO A 258 23.80 9.05 -39.85
C PRO A 258 23.96 10.46 -39.24
N ASP A 259 22.86 11.21 -39.11
CA ASP A 259 22.82 12.52 -38.47
C ASP A 259 22.60 12.47 -36.95
N TYR A 260 22.36 11.28 -36.38
CA TYR A 260 22.20 11.13 -34.94
C TYR A 260 23.48 11.62 -34.22
N ARG A 261 23.32 12.53 -33.28
CA ARG A 261 24.39 13.04 -32.43
C ARG A 261 23.96 12.95 -30.97
N PHE A 262 24.78 12.29 -30.16
CA PHE A 262 24.60 12.24 -28.71
C PHE A 262 25.45 13.35 -28.07
N ARG A 263 24.81 14.29 -27.36
CA ARG A 263 25.50 15.30 -26.54
C ARG A 263 25.34 14.98 -25.07
N VAL A 264 26.46 14.93 -24.36
CA VAL A 264 26.49 14.82 -22.90
C VAL A 264 26.66 16.22 -22.32
N TYR A 265 25.83 16.56 -21.34
CA TYR A 265 25.92 17.80 -20.59
C TYR A 265 26.13 17.46 -19.11
N GLY A 266 27.09 18.10 -18.45
CA GLY A 266 27.39 17.94 -17.03
C GLY A 266 28.83 18.34 -16.70
N ASP A 267 29.06 18.75 -15.44
CA ASP A 267 30.41 18.91 -14.89
C ASP A 267 30.95 17.50 -14.57
N VAL A 268 32.10 17.15 -15.15
CA VAL A 268 32.74 15.84 -15.00
C VAL A 268 33.41 15.71 -13.64
#